data_AF-A0A2E6STA1-F1
#
_entry.id   AF-A0A2E6STA1-F1
#
_cell.length_a   1.000
_cell.length_b   1.000
_cell.length_c   1.000
_cell.angle_alpha   90.00
_cell.angle_beta   90.00
_cell.angle_gamma   90.00
#
_symmetry.space_group_name_H-M   'P 1'
#
loop_
_entity.id
_entity.type
_entity.pdbx_description
1 polymer ?
#
loop_
_entity_poly.entity_id
_entity_poly.type
_entity_poly.pdbx_seq_one_letter_code
_entity_poly.pdbx_strand_id
1 'polypeptide(L)'
;MFDTGPQQIKTALLSVSDKTGLIAFARCLAELNINLLSTGGTATALREAGLEVTDVSSVTGFPEIMDGRVKTLHPHIHGGILARRDKQAHMAALDEHAIGPIDMIVANLYPFAQTIAAGADFETSVENIDIGGPAMIRAAAKNHPFVTVVTDPDDYDKLATALRQNGAVDAATRRQLAKKAFAKTAAYDQMIASWLTQHCAEDEADQAAEALAISASKTLDLRYGENPHQSAGLYASSADEPSVVSARQIQGKALSYNNINDTDAALRLVSEFSDPAIAIIKHANPCGVAVAASLSEAWDNALAADPVSAFGGIVACNRGLDRQAAEAVSSIFTEVVIAPDADEEALAVLQAKRNLRVLLTGQMPDPAHPGLQIKSVLGGYLVQSRDNGQITKEDLNIVTKVQPTDAQIEDMLTAWKIAKHVKSNAIVYVKDGISAGIGAGQMSRVDSCRLAAQKAKDMATHHGWATPRTSGSVVASDAFFPFADGLMTAVEAGAVAVIQPGGSVRDDEVIAAADEAGIAMAFTGMRHFNH
;
A
#
# COMPACT_ATOMS: atom_id res chain seq x y z
N MET A 1 -4.31 -36.12 2.31
CA MET A 1 -4.58 -35.42 1.03
C MET A 1 -4.83 -36.47 -0.02
N PHE A 2 -5.78 -36.24 -0.95
CA PHE A 2 -5.86 -37.04 -2.17
C PHE A 2 -4.56 -36.79 -2.97
N ASP A 3 -3.63 -37.73 -2.94
CA ASP A 3 -2.42 -37.67 -3.75
C ASP A 3 -2.53 -38.71 -4.86
N THR A 4 -2.90 -38.24 -6.04
CA THR A 4 -3.10 -39.04 -7.25
C THR A 4 -1.82 -39.12 -8.08
N GLY A 5 -0.70 -38.60 -7.57
CA GLY A 5 0.57 -38.53 -8.31
C GLY A 5 0.52 -37.57 -9.51
N PRO A 6 1.52 -37.63 -10.40
CA PRO A 6 1.54 -36.86 -11.64
C PRO A 6 0.36 -37.22 -12.55
N GLN A 7 -0.22 -36.22 -13.22
CA GLN A 7 -1.33 -36.41 -14.16
C GLN A 7 -0.89 -35.99 -15.56
N GLN A 8 -1.08 -36.89 -16.52
CA GLN A 8 -0.86 -36.62 -17.93
C GLN A 8 -1.97 -35.71 -18.48
N ILE A 9 -1.61 -34.87 -19.44
CA ILE A 9 -2.56 -33.97 -20.11
C ILE A 9 -2.78 -34.52 -21.52
N LYS A 10 -4.03 -34.88 -21.85
CA LYS A 10 -4.41 -35.29 -23.21
C LYS A 10 -5.29 -34.25 -23.87
N THR A 11 -6.11 -33.57 -23.08
CA THR A 11 -7.03 -32.53 -23.56
C THR A 11 -6.91 -31.28 -22.71
N ALA A 12 -6.70 -30.13 -23.36
CA ALA A 12 -6.66 -28.82 -22.74
C ALA A 12 -7.75 -27.92 -23.31
N LEU A 13 -8.55 -27.28 -22.45
CA LEU A 13 -9.50 -26.24 -22.85
C LEU A 13 -8.93 -24.86 -22.54
N LEU A 14 -8.79 -24.04 -23.58
CA LEU A 14 -8.20 -22.70 -23.53
C LEU A 14 -9.32 -21.68 -23.79
N SER A 15 -9.58 -20.79 -22.83
CA SER A 15 -10.56 -19.71 -22.94
C SER A 15 -10.07 -18.51 -22.13
N VAL A 16 -9.35 -17.61 -22.78
CA VAL A 16 -8.66 -16.48 -22.14
C VAL A 16 -9.03 -15.14 -22.76
N SER A 17 -9.22 -14.14 -21.91
CA SER A 17 -9.35 -12.73 -22.29
C SER A 17 -7.98 -12.12 -22.59
N ASP A 18 -7.05 -12.20 -21.63
CA ASP A 18 -5.64 -11.84 -21.83
C ASP A 18 -4.90 -12.95 -22.57
N LYS A 19 -4.35 -12.63 -23.73
CA LYS A 19 -3.67 -13.57 -24.64
C LYS A 19 -2.14 -13.52 -24.53
N THR A 20 -1.61 -12.78 -23.55
CA THR A 20 -0.17 -12.71 -23.28
C THR A 20 0.41 -14.12 -23.11
N GLY A 21 1.45 -14.44 -23.87
CA GLY A 21 2.10 -15.76 -23.85
C GLY A 21 1.28 -16.95 -24.37
N LEU A 22 0.00 -16.77 -24.69
CA LEU A 22 -0.94 -17.86 -25.03
C LEU A 22 -0.45 -18.70 -26.20
N ILE A 23 -0.04 -18.06 -27.30
CA ILE A 23 0.32 -18.77 -28.54
C ILE A 23 1.57 -19.64 -28.34
N ALA A 24 2.57 -19.14 -27.61
CA ALA A 24 3.78 -19.90 -27.30
C ALA A 24 3.44 -21.12 -26.42
N PHE A 25 2.59 -20.94 -25.42
CA PHE A 25 2.13 -22.02 -24.57
C PHE A 25 1.32 -23.07 -25.35
N ALA A 26 0.37 -22.65 -26.17
CA ALA A 26 -0.47 -23.54 -26.97
C ALA A 26 0.34 -24.33 -28.02
N ARG A 27 1.38 -23.73 -28.62
CA ARG A 27 2.34 -24.46 -29.48
C ARG A 27 3.04 -25.58 -28.71
N CYS A 28 3.51 -25.30 -27.49
CA CYS A 28 4.10 -26.33 -26.64
C CYS A 28 3.12 -27.48 -26.36
N LEU A 29 1.85 -27.18 -26.11
CA LEU A 29 0.83 -28.22 -25.90
C LEU A 29 0.62 -29.07 -27.17
N ALA A 30 0.51 -28.42 -28.33
CA ALA A 30 0.35 -29.10 -29.62
C ALA A 30 1.57 -29.97 -29.99
N GLU A 31 2.80 -29.51 -29.73
CA GLU A 31 4.03 -30.28 -29.90
C GLU A 31 4.03 -31.58 -29.08
N LEU A 32 3.34 -31.59 -27.95
CA LEU A 32 3.16 -32.76 -27.07
C LEU A 32 1.95 -33.62 -27.45
N ASN A 33 1.30 -33.35 -28.60
CA ASN A 33 0.09 -34.01 -29.09
C ASN A 33 -1.11 -33.87 -28.13
N ILE A 34 -1.21 -32.73 -27.44
CA ILE A 34 -2.36 -32.42 -26.58
C ILE A 34 -3.47 -31.80 -27.43
N ASN A 35 -4.68 -32.35 -27.32
CA ASN A 35 -5.86 -31.84 -28.02
C ASN A 35 -6.29 -30.49 -27.44
N LEU A 36 -6.40 -29.47 -28.31
CA LEU A 36 -6.80 -28.13 -27.92
C LEU A 36 -8.30 -27.92 -28.16
N LEU A 37 -9.03 -27.64 -27.08
CA LEU A 37 -10.42 -27.17 -27.11
C LEU A 37 -10.43 -25.66 -26.89
N SER A 38 -11.23 -24.91 -27.65
CA SER A 38 -11.37 -23.47 -27.41
C SER A 38 -12.70 -22.91 -27.93
N THR A 39 -12.96 -21.64 -27.67
CA THR A 39 -14.15 -20.92 -28.13
C THR A 39 -13.85 -19.43 -28.34
N GLY A 40 -14.69 -18.75 -29.12
CA GLY A 40 -14.64 -17.32 -29.36
C GLY A 40 -13.27 -16.81 -29.84
N GLY A 41 -12.88 -15.62 -29.36
CA GLY A 41 -11.63 -14.98 -29.77
C GLY A 41 -10.35 -15.74 -29.40
N THR A 42 -10.40 -16.65 -28.42
CA THR A 42 -9.26 -17.54 -28.12
C THR A 42 -9.07 -18.56 -29.24
N ALA A 43 -10.16 -19.20 -29.72
CA ALA A 43 -10.10 -20.16 -30.81
C ALA A 43 -9.60 -19.52 -32.12
N THR A 44 -10.07 -18.31 -32.42
CA THR A 44 -9.62 -17.53 -33.59
C THR A 44 -8.10 -17.29 -33.54
N ALA A 45 -7.59 -16.75 -32.42
CA ALA A 45 -6.16 -16.46 -32.28
C ALA A 45 -5.28 -17.70 -32.41
N LEU A 46 -5.72 -18.85 -31.87
CA LEU A 46 -5.00 -20.11 -31.99
C LEU A 46 -4.96 -20.61 -33.45
N ARG A 47 -6.07 -20.50 -34.19
CA ARG A 47 -6.13 -20.88 -35.62
C ARG A 47 -5.28 -19.99 -36.50
N GLU A 48 -5.29 -18.69 -36.25
CA GLU A 48 -4.42 -17.72 -36.95
C GLU A 48 -2.94 -18.04 -36.75
N ALA A 49 -2.58 -18.61 -35.60
CA ALA A 49 -1.24 -19.12 -35.33
C ALA A 49 -0.94 -20.49 -36.00
N GLY A 50 -1.89 -21.07 -36.72
CA GLY A 50 -1.76 -22.35 -37.43
C GLY A 50 -1.94 -23.58 -36.54
N LEU A 51 -2.60 -23.43 -35.38
CA LEU A 51 -2.88 -24.56 -34.48
C LEU A 51 -4.24 -25.19 -34.80
N GLU A 52 -4.30 -26.52 -34.71
CA GLU A 52 -5.55 -27.26 -34.78
C GLU A 52 -6.34 -27.09 -33.47
N VAL A 53 -7.61 -26.70 -33.59
CA VAL A 53 -8.48 -26.38 -32.45
C VAL A 53 -9.88 -26.90 -32.69
N THR A 54 -10.35 -27.71 -31.75
CA THR A 54 -11.75 -28.17 -31.71
C THR A 54 -12.60 -27.13 -30.99
N ASP A 55 -13.68 -26.70 -31.65
CA ASP A 55 -14.63 -25.77 -31.02
C ASP A 55 -15.41 -26.44 -29.88
N VAL A 56 -15.63 -25.69 -28.80
CA VAL A 56 -16.52 -26.11 -27.71
C VAL A 56 -17.91 -26.48 -28.21
N SER A 57 -18.47 -25.76 -29.19
CA SER A 57 -19.79 -26.05 -29.78
C SER A 57 -19.85 -27.42 -30.46
N SER A 58 -18.73 -27.90 -31.03
CA SER A 58 -18.63 -29.24 -31.61
C SER A 58 -18.62 -30.32 -30.54
N VAL A 59 -18.08 -30.03 -29.35
CA VAL A 59 -18.07 -30.95 -28.20
C VAL A 59 -19.44 -30.98 -27.50
N THR A 60 -20.13 -29.84 -27.42
CA THR A 60 -21.43 -29.74 -26.74
C THR A 60 -22.60 -30.11 -27.64
N GLY A 61 -22.43 -30.01 -28.96
CA GLY A 61 -23.53 -30.10 -29.92
C GLY A 61 -24.51 -28.92 -29.83
N PHE A 62 -24.15 -27.84 -29.14
CA PHE A 62 -25.02 -26.70 -28.88
C PHE A 62 -24.38 -25.39 -29.41
N PRO A 63 -25.14 -24.56 -30.16
CA PRO A 63 -24.60 -23.33 -30.73
C PRO A 63 -24.38 -22.24 -29.68
N GLU A 64 -23.60 -21.22 -30.03
CA GLU A 64 -23.46 -20.02 -29.21
C GLU A 64 -24.75 -19.18 -29.29
N ILE A 65 -25.36 -18.88 -28.14
CA ILE A 65 -26.59 -18.07 -28.01
C ILE A 65 -26.41 -17.00 -26.93
N MET A 66 -27.30 -15.99 -26.91
CA MET A 66 -27.27 -14.88 -25.94
C MET A 66 -25.88 -14.22 -25.88
N ASP A 67 -25.33 -13.92 -27.05
CA ASP A 67 -24.01 -13.29 -27.23
C ASP A 67 -22.88 -14.01 -26.50
N GLY A 68 -23.00 -15.34 -26.35
CA GLY A 68 -21.96 -16.19 -25.76
C GLY A 68 -22.03 -16.34 -24.25
N ARG A 69 -23.04 -15.79 -23.58
CA ARG A 69 -23.20 -15.84 -22.10
C ARG A 69 -23.23 -17.25 -21.51
N VAL A 70 -23.69 -18.24 -22.27
CA VAL A 70 -23.91 -19.62 -21.77
C VAL A 70 -23.06 -20.69 -22.43
N LYS A 71 -22.10 -20.32 -23.29
CA LYS A 71 -21.42 -21.25 -24.20
C LYS A 71 -20.61 -22.38 -23.56
N THR A 72 -20.08 -22.16 -22.35
CA THR A 72 -19.32 -23.18 -21.61
C THR A 72 -20.10 -23.82 -20.47
N LEU A 73 -21.30 -23.31 -20.16
CA LEU A 73 -22.17 -23.78 -19.07
C LEU A 73 -22.92 -25.06 -19.49
N HIS A 74 -22.18 -26.08 -19.88
CA HIS A 74 -22.72 -27.32 -20.44
C HIS A 74 -22.18 -28.57 -19.73
N PRO A 75 -23.00 -29.63 -19.54
CA PRO A 75 -22.55 -30.88 -18.92
C PRO A 75 -21.40 -31.57 -19.65
N HIS A 76 -21.29 -31.44 -20.98
CA HIS A 76 -20.16 -32.02 -21.71
C HIS A 76 -18.82 -31.35 -21.39
N ILE A 77 -18.84 -30.10 -20.93
CA ILE A 77 -17.65 -29.39 -20.47
C ILE A 77 -17.44 -29.66 -18.99
N HIS A 78 -18.42 -29.34 -18.15
CA HIS A 78 -18.27 -29.49 -16.69
C HIS A 78 -18.17 -30.94 -16.23
N GLY A 79 -18.79 -31.89 -16.93
CA GLY A 79 -18.64 -33.32 -16.69
C GLY A 79 -17.21 -33.79 -16.96
N GLY A 80 -16.64 -33.38 -18.10
CA GLY A 80 -15.24 -33.67 -18.45
C GLY A 80 -14.23 -33.09 -17.45
N ILE A 81 -14.55 -31.94 -16.85
CA ILE A 81 -13.73 -31.28 -15.81
C ILE A 81 -13.91 -31.94 -14.44
N LEU A 82 -15.15 -32.21 -14.00
CA LEU A 82 -15.46 -32.57 -12.61
C LEU A 82 -15.45 -34.09 -12.34
N ALA A 83 -15.40 -34.91 -13.38
CA ALA A 83 -15.31 -36.36 -13.21
C ALA A 83 -14.07 -36.73 -12.40
N ARG A 84 -14.29 -37.46 -11.30
CA ARG A 84 -13.22 -38.03 -10.48
C ARG A 84 -12.71 -39.29 -11.15
N ARG A 85 -11.43 -39.30 -11.51
CA ARG A 85 -10.86 -40.39 -12.32
C ARG A 85 -10.60 -41.65 -11.51
N ASP A 86 -10.56 -41.51 -10.18
CA ASP A 86 -10.46 -42.63 -9.23
C ASP A 86 -11.81 -43.26 -8.88
N LYS A 87 -12.93 -42.74 -9.41
CA LYS A 87 -14.27 -43.28 -9.17
C LYS A 87 -14.82 -43.94 -10.41
N GLN A 88 -14.92 -45.27 -10.39
CA GLN A 88 -15.45 -46.06 -11.50
C GLN A 88 -16.84 -45.58 -11.97
N ALA A 89 -17.73 -45.22 -11.05
CA ALA A 89 -19.05 -44.69 -11.40
C ALA A 89 -19.00 -43.36 -12.18
N HIS A 90 -18.01 -42.50 -11.91
CA HIS A 90 -17.85 -41.26 -12.68
C HIS A 90 -17.33 -41.55 -14.09
N MET A 91 -16.38 -42.49 -14.22
CA MET A 91 -15.85 -42.89 -15.53
C MET A 91 -16.92 -43.57 -16.39
N ALA A 92 -17.74 -44.45 -15.80
CA ALA A 92 -18.87 -45.07 -16.48
C ALA A 92 -19.88 -44.03 -16.97
N ALA A 93 -20.18 -42.99 -16.17
CA ALA A 93 -21.07 -41.92 -16.58
C ALA A 93 -20.49 -41.06 -17.71
N LEU A 94 -19.16 -40.84 -17.75
CA LEU A 94 -18.51 -40.18 -18.89
C LEU A 94 -18.71 -41.00 -20.17
N ASP A 95 -18.46 -42.31 -20.11
CA ASP A 95 -18.59 -43.21 -21.26
C ASP A 95 -20.05 -43.31 -21.74
N GLU A 96 -21.01 -43.49 -20.82
CA GLU A 96 -22.45 -43.60 -21.11
C GLU A 96 -22.99 -42.35 -21.84
N HIS A 97 -22.52 -41.17 -21.45
CA HIS A 97 -22.95 -39.91 -22.03
C HIS A 97 -22.02 -39.36 -23.11
N ALA A 98 -21.04 -40.15 -23.55
CA ALA A 98 -20.03 -39.76 -24.55
C ALA A 98 -19.28 -38.45 -24.20
N ILE A 99 -19.00 -38.23 -22.92
CA ILE A 99 -18.32 -37.04 -22.42
C ILE A 99 -16.81 -37.30 -22.31
N GLY A 100 -16.03 -36.51 -23.04
CA GLY A 100 -14.58 -36.58 -23.01
C GLY A 100 -13.94 -36.01 -21.73
N PRO A 101 -12.86 -36.63 -21.21
CA PRO A 101 -11.93 -36.01 -20.26
C PRO A 101 -11.47 -34.61 -20.66
N ILE A 102 -11.42 -33.69 -19.69
CA ILE A 102 -10.60 -32.48 -19.80
C ILE A 102 -9.58 -32.50 -18.66
N ASP A 103 -8.30 -32.40 -19.01
CA ASP A 103 -7.18 -32.59 -18.07
C ASP A 103 -6.50 -31.26 -17.72
N MET A 104 -6.68 -30.24 -18.57
CA MET A 104 -6.21 -28.88 -18.32
C MET A 104 -7.25 -27.83 -18.69
N ILE A 105 -7.41 -26.84 -17.82
CA ILE A 105 -8.17 -25.60 -18.09
C ILE A 105 -7.18 -24.44 -18.06
N VAL A 106 -7.11 -23.68 -19.15
CA VAL A 106 -6.38 -22.41 -19.23
C VAL A 106 -7.42 -21.31 -19.40
N ALA A 107 -7.69 -20.57 -18.33
CA ALA A 107 -8.70 -19.52 -18.36
C ALA A 107 -8.31 -18.36 -17.45
N ASN A 108 -8.30 -17.16 -17.99
CA ASN A 108 -8.24 -15.92 -17.22
C ASN A 108 -9.54 -15.14 -17.43
N LEU A 109 -9.91 -14.36 -16.41
CA LEU A 109 -11.21 -13.71 -16.33
C LEU A 109 -11.24 -12.44 -17.17
N TYR A 110 -12.45 -12.01 -17.53
CA TYR A 110 -12.66 -10.72 -18.19
C TYR A 110 -12.07 -9.59 -17.33
N PRO A 111 -11.51 -8.55 -17.96
CA PRO A 111 -10.83 -7.48 -17.24
C PRO A 111 -11.85 -6.50 -16.64
N PHE A 112 -12.74 -6.97 -15.76
CA PHE A 112 -13.76 -6.15 -15.10
C PHE A 112 -13.10 -4.96 -14.37
N ALA A 113 -11.97 -5.19 -13.70
CA ALA A 113 -11.15 -4.14 -13.09
C ALA A 113 -10.75 -3.03 -14.06
N GLN A 114 -10.35 -3.40 -15.29
CA GLN A 114 -9.94 -2.42 -16.31
C GLN A 114 -11.17 -1.74 -16.92
N THR A 115 -12.30 -2.46 -17.02
CA THR A 115 -13.57 -1.94 -17.54
C THR A 115 -14.09 -0.81 -16.66
N ILE A 116 -14.15 -1.05 -15.34
CA ILE A 116 -14.58 -0.03 -14.38
C ILE A 116 -13.58 1.12 -14.29
N ALA A 117 -12.27 0.84 -14.36
CA ALA A 117 -11.23 1.87 -14.36
C ALA A 117 -11.27 2.75 -15.63
N ALA A 118 -11.73 2.22 -16.76
CA ALA A 118 -11.93 2.97 -17.99
C ALA A 118 -13.20 3.85 -17.99
N GLY A 119 -13.98 3.85 -16.91
CA GLY A 119 -15.19 4.66 -16.78
C GLY A 119 -16.37 4.13 -17.61
N ALA A 120 -16.44 2.80 -17.83
CA ALA A 120 -17.57 2.19 -18.49
C ALA A 120 -18.89 2.47 -17.75
N ASP A 121 -19.98 2.64 -18.49
CA ASP A 121 -21.31 2.79 -17.90
C ASP A 121 -21.79 1.52 -17.17
N PHE A 122 -22.91 1.64 -16.48
CA PHE A 122 -23.47 0.57 -15.67
C PHE A 122 -23.79 -0.68 -16.51
N GLU A 123 -24.46 -0.51 -17.66
CA GLU A 123 -24.85 -1.63 -18.53
C GLU A 123 -23.61 -2.36 -19.09
N THR A 124 -22.62 -1.61 -19.58
CA THR A 124 -21.36 -2.16 -20.11
C THR A 124 -20.58 -2.89 -19.02
N SER A 125 -20.55 -2.34 -17.81
CA SER A 125 -19.93 -2.98 -16.65
C SER A 125 -20.62 -4.32 -16.33
N VAL A 126 -21.95 -4.36 -16.31
CA VAL A 126 -22.73 -5.59 -16.07
C VAL A 126 -22.49 -6.65 -17.16
N GLU A 127 -22.41 -6.26 -18.44
CA GLU A 127 -22.09 -7.19 -19.54
C GLU A 127 -20.70 -7.83 -19.42
N ASN A 128 -19.75 -7.14 -18.76
CA ASN A 128 -18.39 -7.63 -18.55
C ASN A 128 -18.23 -8.53 -17.31
N ILE A 129 -19.33 -8.87 -16.63
CA ILE A 129 -19.34 -9.87 -15.55
C ILE A 129 -19.33 -11.28 -16.17
N ASP A 130 -18.20 -11.96 -16.02
CA ASP A 130 -17.99 -13.30 -16.57
C ASP A 130 -18.64 -14.37 -15.68
N ILE A 131 -19.48 -15.22 -16.28
CA ILE A 131 -20.12 -16.36 -15.61
C ILE A 131 -19.40 -17.67 -15.93
N GLY A 132 -19.04 -17.88 -17.20
CA GLY A 132 -18.46 -19.12 -17.69
C GLY A 132 -17.03 -19.34 -17.20
N GLY A 133 -16.22 -18.29 -17.20
CA GLY A 133 -14.84 -18.30 -16.73
C GLY A 133 -14.73 -18.76 -15.27
N PRO A 134 -15.35 -18.07 -14.30
CA PRO A 134 -15.33 -18.48 -12.90
C PRO A 134 -15.89 -19.88 -12.69
N ALA A 135 -16.95 -20.28 -13.40
CA ALA A 135 -17.52 -21.62 -13.30
C ALA A 135 -16.50 -22.70 -13.70
N MET A 136 -15.81 -22.54 -14.84
CA MET A 136 -14.79 -23.49 -15.29
C MET A 136 -13.57 -23.52 -14.37
N ILE A 137 -13.08 -22.34 -13.95
CA ILE A 137 -11.93 -22.22 -13.05
C ILE A 137 -12.22 -22.91 -11.71
N ARG A 138 -13.37 -22.66 -11.09
CA ARG A 138 -13.77 -23.29 -9.83
C ARG A 138 -13.97 -24.79 -9.98
N ALA A 139 -14.54 -25.23 -11.10
CA ALA A 139 -14.72 -26.65 -11.39
C ALA A 139 -13.37 -27.39 -11.48
N ALA A 140 -12.41 -26.85 -12.23
CA ALA A 140 -11.08 -27.42 -12.38
C ALA A 140 -10.29 -27.37 -11.07
N ALA A 141 -10.34 -26.25 -10.34
CA ALA A 141 -9.69 -26.10 -9.04
C ALA A 141 -10.26 -27.07 -7.99
N LYS A 142 -11.58 -27.31 -7.98
CA LYS A 142 -12.21 -28.33 -7.13
C LYS A 142 -11.69 -29.73 -7.47
N ASN A 143 -11.49 -30.03 -8.74
CA ASN A 143 -11.02 -31.33 -9.22
C ASN A 143 -9.49 -31.37 -9.47
N HIS A 144 -8.73 -30.53 -8.76
CA HIS A 144 -7.27 -30.45 -8.90
C HIS A 144 -6.48 -31.76 -8.72
N PRO A 145 -7.00 -32.83 -8.06
CA PRO A 145 -6.32 -34.13 -8.10
C PRO A 145 -6.18 -34.67 -9.53
N PHE A 146 -7.05 -34.30 -10.46
CA PHE A 146 -7.07 -34.83 -11.82
C PHE A 146 -6.92 -33.77 -12.91
N VAL A 147 -7.29 -32.52 -12.63
CA VAL A 147 -7.28 -31.43 -13.62
C VAL A 147 -6.27 -30.35 -13.22
N THR A 148 -5.52 -29.85 -14.20
CA THR A 148 -4.62 -28.70 -14.02
C THR A 148 -5.34 -27.43 -14.41
N VAL A 149 -5.55 -26.51 -13.48
CA VAL A 149 -6.14 -25.18 -13.76
C VAL A 149 -5.04 -24.14 -13.88
N VAL A 150 -5.07 -23.29 -14.89
CA VAL A 150 -4.08 -22.23 -15.13
C VAL A 150 -4.84 -20.92 -15.34
N THR A 151 -4.57 -19.93 -14.50
CA THR A 151 -5.34 -18.66 -14.46
C THR A 151 -4.52 -17.42 -14.76
N ASP A 152 -3.22 -17.58 -15.01
CA ASP A 152 -2.26 -16.49 -15.09
C ASP A 152 -1.17 -16.85 -16.13
N PRO A 153 -0.88 -15.95 -17.09
CA PRO A 153 0.20 -16.14 -18.05
C PRO A 153 1.57 -16.42 -17.44
N ASP A 154 1.86 -15.90 -16.24
CA ASP A 154 3.16 -16.07 -15.58
C ASP A 154 3.48 -17.55 -15.25
N ASP A 155 2.46 -18.40 -15.21
CA ASP A 155 2.63 -19.84 -14.94
C ASP A 155 2.98 -20.65 -16.21
N TYR A 156 2.85 -20.07 -17.41
CA TYR A 156 2.94 -20.79 -18.69
C TYR A 156 4.33 -21.42 -18.90
N ASP A 157 5.41 -20.68 -18.71
CA ASP A 157 6.77 -21.17 -18.98
C ASP A 157 7.18 -22.30 -18.05
N LYS A 158 6.83 -22.17 -16.76
CA LYS A 158 7.09 -23.21 -15.75
C LYS A 158 6.33 -24.49 -16.10
N LEU A 159 5.07 -24.37 -16.51
CA LEU A 159 4.25 -25.52 -16.90
C LEU A 159 4.72 -26.15 -18.21
N ALA A 160 5.05 -25.36 -19.22
CA ALA A 160 5.61 -25.84 -20.48
C ALA A 160 6.89 -26.66 -20.23
N THR A 161 7.76 -26.17 -19.35
CA THR A 161 8.98 -26.88 -18.94
C THR A 161 8.66 -28.20 -18.26
N ALA A 162 7.76 -28.20 -17.28
CA ALA A 162 7.36 -29.41 -16.56
C ALA A 162 6.75 -30.47 -17.49
N LEU A 163 5.90 -30.06 -18.43
CA LEU A 163 5.26 -30.94 -19.41
C LEU A 163 6.27 -31.54 -20.39
N ARG A 164 7.20 -30.74 -20.92
CA ARG A 164 8.26 -31.26 -21.82
C ARG A 164 9.17 -32.27 -21.14
N GLN A 165 9.47 -32.08 -19.85
CA GLN A 165 10.36 -32.98 -19.12
C GLN A 165 9.66 -34.27 -18.68
N ASN A 166 8.42 -34.19 -18.23
CA ASN A 166 7.77 -35.29 -17.51
C ASN A 166 6.51 -35.84 -18.19
N GLY A 167 6.00 -35.16 -19.23
CA GLY A 167 4.71 -35.48 -19.87
C GLY A 167 3.49 -35.32 -18.96
N ALA A 168 3.69 -34.76 -17.76
CA ALA A 168 2.69 -34.69 -16.70
C ALA A 168 2.96 -33.52 -15.76
N VAL A 169 1.91 -33.08 -15.06
CA VAL A 169 2.01 -32.09 -13.98
C VAL A 169 1.93 -32.82 -12.65
N ASP A 170 2.80 -32.51 -11.70
CA ASP A 170 2.79 -33.14 -10.38
C ASP A 170 1.65 -32.63 -9.47
N ALA A 171 1.35 -33.38 -8.41
CA ALA A 171 0.24 -33.05 -7.50
C ALA A 171 0.48 -31.77 -6.66
N ALA A 172 1.73 -31.43 -6.35
CA ALA A 172 2.06 -30.22 -5.59
C ALA A 172 1.79 -28.97 -6.42
N THR A 173 2.21 -28.98 -7.68
CA THR A 173 1.96 -27.93 -8.67
C THR A 173 0.46 -27.74 -8.89
N ARG A 174 -0.32 -28.81 -9.12
CA ARG A 174 -1.78 -28.70 -9.26
C ARG A 174 -2.47 -28.13 -8.01
N ARG A 175 -2.02 -28.50 -6.80
CA ARG A 175 -2.52 -27.92 -5.55
C ARG A 175 -2.22 -26.42 -5.44
N GLN A 176 -1.01 -26.01 -5.81
CA GLN A 176 -0.64 -24.60 -5.80
C GLN A 176 -1.50 -23.80 -6.78
N LEU A 177 -1.69 -24.31 -7.99
CA LEU A 177 -2.52 -23.69 -9.00
C LEU A 177 -4.00 -23.62 -8.59
N ALA A 178 -4.54 -24.66 -7.94
CA ALA A 178 -5.90 -24.63 -7.41
C ALA A 178 -6.11 -23.58 -6.31
N LYS A 179 -5.12 -23.40 -5.42
CA LYS A 179 -5.13 -22.30 -4.44
C LYS A 179 -5.15 -20.94 -5.12
N LYS A 180 -4.29 -20.75 -6.14
CA LYS A 180 -4.23 -19.53 -6.95
C LYS A 180 -5.56 -19.25 -7.66
N ALA A 181 -6.16 -20.27 -8.25
CA ALA A 181 -7.45 -20.19 -8.94
C ALA A 181 -8.59 -19.75 -8.03
N PHE A 182 -8.75 -20.35 -6.83
CA PHE A 182 -9.79 -19.92 -5.89
C PHE A 182 -9.53 -18.51 -5.32
N ALA A 183 -8.27 -18.14 -5.07
CA ALA A 183 -7.93 -16.78 -4.67
C ALA A 183 -8.30 -15.76 -5.77
N LYS A 184 -8.04 -16.09 -7.04
CA LYS A 184 -8.40 -15.24 -8.19
C LYS A 184 -9.91 -15.04 -8.32
N THR A 185 -10.70 -16.11 -8.21
CA THR A 185 -12.18 -15.97 -8.29
C THR A 185 -12.76 -15.25 -7.08
N ALA A 186 -12.20 -15.46 -5.88
CA ALA A 186 -12.64 -14.72 -4.69
C ALA A 186 -12.39 -13.21 -4.85
N ALA A 187 -11.22 -12.81 -5.36
CA ALA A 187 -10.91 -11.42 -5.65
C ALA A 187 -11.82 -10.81 -6.73
N TYR A 188 -12.15 -11.60 -7.76
CA TYR A 188 -13.06 -11.18 -8.83
C TYR A 188 -14.48 -10.93 -8.32
N ASP A 189 -15.06 -11.88 -7.60
CA ASP A 189 -16.41 -11.76 -7.02
C ASP A 189 -16.49 -10.60 -6.02
N GLN A 190 -15.43 -10.40 -5.23
CA GLN A 190 -15.36 -9.28 -4.29
C GLN A 190 -15.36 -7.92 -5.00
N MET A 191 -14.62 -7.78 -6.09
CA MET A 191 -14.60 -6.56 -6.87
C MET A 191 -15.97 -6.23 -7.46
N ILE A 192 -16.70 -7.25 -7.96
CA ILE A 192 -18.06 -7.08 -8.46
C ILE A 192 -19.00 -6.66 -7.33
N ALA A 193 -18.94 -7.35 -6.17
CA ALA A 193 -19.76 -7.03 -5.01
C ALA A 193 -19.53 -5.57 -4.56
N SER A 194 -18.28 -5.15 -4.41
CA SER A 194 -17.93 -3.78 -4.04
C SER A 194 -18.41 -2.75 -5.07
N TRP A 195 -18.28 -3.04 -6.37
CA TRP A 195 -18.77 -2.15 -7.43
C TRP A 195 -20.29 -2.01 -7.41
N LEU A 196 -21.03 -3.12 -7.25
CA LEU A 196 -22.49 -3.12 -7.13
C LEU A 196 -22.96 -2.34 -5.90
N THR A 197 -22.32 -2.52 -4.74
CA THR A 197 -22.63 -1.73 -3.53
C THR A 197 -22.48 -0.24 -3.78
N GLN A 198 -21.43 0.19 -4.48
CA GLN A 198 -21.19 1.60 -4.78
C GLN A 198 -22.21 2.19 -5.77
N HIS A 199 -22.64 1.42 -6.78
CA HIS A 199 -23.47 1.93 -7.88
C HIS A 199 -24.97 1.72 -7.67
N CYS A 200 -25.36 0.85 -6.73
CA CYS A 200 -26.75 0.56 -6.40
C CYS A 200 -27.16 1.08 -5.01
N ALA A 201 -26.30 1.82 -4.30
CA ALA A 201 -26.67 2.45 -3.03
C ALA A 201 -27.72 3.53 -3.26
N GLU A 202 -28.84 3.47 -2.52
CA GLU A 202 -29.93 4.45 -2.63
C GLU A 202 -29.70 5.69 -1.77
N ASP A 203 -28.91 5.59 -0.68
CA ASP A 203 -28.58 6.68 0.25
C ASP A 203 -27.09 6.67 0.68
N GLU A 204 -26.53 7.81 1.13
CA GLU A 204 -25.15 7.91 1.64
C GLU A 204 -24.88 6.99 2.85
N ALA A 205 -25.92 6.65 3.62
CA ALA A 205 -25.82 5.72 4.75
C ALA A 205 -25.55 4.26 4.32
N ASP A 206 -25.92 3.87 3.09
CA ASP A 206 -25.61 2.55 2.52
C ASP A 206 -24.15 2.41 2.07
N GLN A 207 -23.39 3.51 1.99
CA GLN A 207 -21.99 3.46 1.56
C GLN A 207 -21.04 2.91 2.64
N ALA A 208 -21.46 2.88 3.90
CA ALA A 208 -20.78 2.12 4.94
C ALA A 208 -21.02 0.63 4.69
N ALA A 209 -20.21 0.04 3.81
CA ALA A 209 -20.40 -1.32 3.33
C ALA A 209 -20.73 -2.30 4.46
N GLU A 210 -21.88 -2.97 4.37
CA GLU A 210 -22.29 -4.05 5.30
C GLU A 210 -21.21 -5.14 5.45
N ALA A 211 -20.29 -5.23 4.47
CA ALA A 211 -19.11 -6.09 4.49
C ALA A 211 -17.84 -5.31 4.14
N LEU A 212 -16.82 -5.39 5.01
CA LEU A 212 -15.46 -4.94 4.70
C LEU A 212 -14.69 -6.05 3.98
N ALA A 213 -14.14 -5.75 2.81
CA ALA A 213 -13.24 -6.65 2.12
C ALA A 213 -11.92 -5.97 1.76
N ILE A 214 -10.82 -6.62 2.14
CA ILE A 214 -9.46 -6.16 1.88
C ILE A 214 -8.85 -7.10 0.84
N SER A 215 -8.69 -6.60 -0.38
CA SER A 215 -8.02 -7.31 -1.47
C SER A 215 -6.60 -6.78 -1.63
N ALA A 216 -5.61 -7.64 -1.40
CA ALA A 216 -4.20 -7.30 -1.56
C ALA A 216 -3.39 -8.53 -1.98
N SER A 217 -2.38 -8.32 -2.82
CA SER A 217 -1.47 -9.35 -3.30
C SER A 217 -0.13 -9.26 -2.59
N LYS A 218 0.42 -10.38 -2.12
CA LYS A 218 1.74 -10.37 -1.48
C LYS A 218 2.80 -9.97 -2.51
N THR A 219 3.59 -8.95 -2.20
CA THR A 219 4.69 -8.47 -3.03
C THR A 219 6.05 -8.89 -2.51
N LEU A 220 6.20 -9.08 -1.20
CA LEU A 220 7.46 -9.45 -0.58
C LEU A 220 7.25 -10.33 0.66
N ASP A 221 7.99 -11.43 0.77
CA ASP A 221 8.15 -12.14 2.05
C ASP A 221 9.18 -11.41 2.91
N LEU A 222 8.82 -11.11 4.16
CA LEU A 222 9.70 -10.43 5.10
C LEU A 222 10.38 -11.45 6.01
N ARG A 223 11.62 -11.15 6.40
CA ARG A 223 12.43 -12.05 7.24
C ARG A 223 11.74 -12.38 8.57
N TYR A 224 11.07 -11.38 9.15
CA TYR A 224 10.23 -11.46 10.35
C TYR A 224 9.35 -10.20 10.44
N GLY A 225 8.41 -10.17 11.39
CA GLY A 225 7.54 -9.02 11.69
C GLY A 225 8.25 -7.91 12.47
N GLU A 226 7.57 -7.28 13.42
CA GLU A 226 8.23 -6.29 14.30
C GLU A 226 9.37 -6.94 15.11
N ASN A 227 9.19 -8.22 15.47
CA ASN A 227 10.13 -9.00 16.27
C ASN A 227 10.54 -10.31 15.58
N PRO A 228 11.75 -10.85 15.82
CA PRO A 228 12.30 -12.01 15.10
C PRO A 228 11.47 -13.31 15.11
N HIS A 229 10.58 -13.50 16.08
CA HIS A 229 9.76 -14.71 16.23
C HIS A 229 8.43 -14.63 15.44
N GLN A 230 8.10 -13.47 14.87
CA GLN A 230 6.87 -13.24 14.11
C GLN A 230 7.15 -13.42 12.61
N SER A 231 6.28 -14.10 11.86
CA SER A 231 6.34 -14.13 10.40
C SER A 231 5.62 -12.91 9.80
N ALA A 232 6.08 -12.42 8.65
CA ALA A 232 5.48 -11.27 7.98
C ALA A 232 5.65 -11.29 6.46
N GLY A 233 4.82 -10.50 5.77
CA GLY A 233 4.92 -10.22 4.34
C GLY A 233 4.35 -8.84 4.03
N LEU A 234 4.84 -8.21 2.98
CA LEU A 234 4.27 -6.98 2.41
C LEU A 234 3.22 -7.35 1.37
N TYR A 235 2.08 -6.65 1.40
CA TYR A 235 0.98 -6.85 0.47
C TYR A 235 0.62 -5.51 -0.18
N ALA A 236 0.45 -5.51 -1.50
CA ALA A 236 0.02 -4.35 -2.27
C ALA A 236 -1.47 -4.46 -2.60
N SER A 237 -2.20 -3.35 -2.46
CA SER A 237 -3.51 -3.18 -3.09
C SER A 237 -3.34 -2.88 -4.58
N SER A 238 -4.46 -2.70 -5.30
CA SER A 238 -4.46 -2.21 -6.68
C SER A 238 -4.34 -0.69 -6.80
N ALA A 239 -4.07 0.02 -5.69
CA ALA A 239 -3.97 1.47 -5.70
C ALA A 239 -2.67 1.93 -6.40
N ASP A 240 -2.81 2.88 -7.33
CA ASP A 240 -1.70 3.48 -8.05
C ASP A 240 -1.27 4.79 -7.35
N GLU A 241 -0.69 4.64 -6.15
CA GLU A 241 -0.15 5.77 -5.35
C GLU A 241 1.36 5.57 -5.14
N PRO A 242 2.19 6.62 -5.31
CA PRO A 242 3.61 6.57 -4.93
C PRO A 242 3.75 6.23 -3.45
N SER A 243 4.41 5.12 -3.13
CA SER A 243 4.47 4.61 -1.76
C SER A 243 5.73 3.78 -1.54
N VAL A 244 5.98 3.38 -0.29
CA VAL A 244 7.04 2.41 0.03
C VAL A 244 6.81 1.06 -0.67
N VAL A 245 5.56 0.74 -1.00
CA VAL A 245 5.19 -0.52 -1.67
C VAL A 245 5.53 -0.49 -3.16
N SER A 246 5.30 0.65 -3.82
CA SER A 246 5.61 0.86 -5.25
C SER A 246 7.04 1.35 -5.50
N ALA A 247 7.77 1.76 -4.45
CA ALA A 247 9.13 2.27 -4.57
C ALA A 247 10.11 1.24 -5.13
N ARG A 248 10.98 1.68 -6.04
CA ARG A 248 12.06 0.85 -6.58
C ARG A 248 13.24 0.87 -5.62
N GLN A 249 13.62 -0.30 -5.11
CA GLN A 249 14.85 -0.44 -4.33
C GLN A 249 16.07 -0.49 -5.26
N ILE A 250 16.93 0.54 -5.17
CA ILE A 250 18.11 0.69 -6.02
C ILE A 250 19.30 -0.11 -5.50
N GLN A 251 19.44 -0.17 -4.18
CA GLN A 251 20.56 -0.84 -3.51
C GLN A 251 20.19 -1.27 -2.08
N GLY A 252 21.14 -1.90 -1.39
CA GLY A 252 21.05 -2.25 0.01
C GLY A 252 20.52 -3.65 0.27
N LYS A 253 20.41 -4.01 1.55
CA LYS A 253 19.84 -5.30 1.98
C LYS A 253 18.32 -5.33 1.77
N ALA A 254 17.73 -6.52 1.84
CA ALA A 254 16.27 -6.65 1.93
C ALA A 254 15.70 -5.77 3.06
N LEU A 255 14.53 -5.17 2.81
CA LEU A 255 13.79 -4.39 3.77
C LEU A 255 13.23 -5.29 4.90
N SER A 256 13.28 -4.79 6.13
CA SER A 256 12.56 -5.41 7.27
C SER A 256 11.16 -4.82 7.42
N TYR A 257 10.33 -5.44 8.25
CA TYR A 257 9.02 -4.91 8.64
C TYR A 257 9.14 -3.48 9.18
N ASN A 258 10.03 -3.27 10.15
CA ASN A 258 10.24 -1.95 10.77
C ASN A 258 10.80 -0.94 9.77
N ASN A 259 11.63 -1.38 8.80
CA ASN A 259 12.07 -0.47 7.74
C ASN A 259 10.89 0.04 6.93
N ILE A 260 9.95 -0.83 6.55
CA ILE A 260 8.77 -0.41 5.77
C ILE A 260 7.89 0.53 6.59
N ASN A 261 7.60 0.19 7.86
CA ASN A 261 6.77 0.99 8.74
C ASN A 261 7.35 2.40 9.00
N ASP A 262 8.64 2.48 9.31
CA ASP A 262 9.31 3.76 9.56
C ASP A 262 9.47 4.57 8.27
N THR A 263 9.67 3.92 7.11
CA THR A 263 9.75 4.60 5.81
C THR A 263 8.38 5.17 5.41
N ASP A 264 7.29 4.47 5.67
CA ASP A 264 5.93 4.97 5.39
C ASP A 264 5.64 6.23 6.21
N ALA A 265 5.96 6.20 7.51
CA ALA A 265 5.85 7.37 8.37
C ALA A 265 6.71 8.54 7.87
N ALA A 266 7.95 8.27 7.43
CA ALA A 266 8.86 9.29 6.92
C ALA A 266 8.34 9.93 5.62
N LEU A 267 7.89 9.10 4.67
CA LEU A 267 7.40 9.53 3.38
C LEU A 267 6.12 10.37 3.51
N ARG A 268 5.19 9.94 4.36
CA ARG A 268 3.91 10.67 4.60
C ARG A 268 4.14 12.02 5.27
N LEU A 269 5.07 12.10 6.22
CA LEU A 269 5.42 13.36 6.85
C LEU A 269 6.09 14.32 5.85
N VAL A 270 7.11 13.85 5.12
CA VAL A 270 7.85 14.75 4.21
C VAL A 270 6.99 15.21 3.02
N SER A 271 5.95 14.44 2.64
CA SER A 271 5.01 14.84 1.58
C SER A 271 4.12 16.04 1.92
N GLU A 272 4.02 16.44 3.20
CA GLU A 272 3.24 17.62 3.61
C GLU A 272 3.90 18.95 3.17
N PHE A 273 5.15 18.90 2.69
CA PHE A 273 5.95 20.08 2.37
C PHE A 273 6.15 20.24 0.87
N SER A 274 5.93 21.47 0.41
CA SER A 274 6.31 21.89 -0.94
C SER A 274 7.79 22.20 -1.02
N ASP A 275 8.36 23.02 -0.14
CA ASP A 275 9.79 23.39 -0.19
C ASP A 275 10.72 22.22 0.17
N PRO A 276 12.01 22.23 -0.22
CA PRO A 276 12.95 21.16 0.11
C PRO A 276 12.94 20.81 1.59
N ALA A 277 12.56 19.57 1.89
CA ALA A 277 12.33 19.10 3.24
C ALA A 277 12.95 17.72 3.47
N ILE A 278 13.44 17.53 4.69
CA ILE A 278 13.93 16.25 5.18
C ILE A 278 13.22 15.88 6.49
N ALA A 279 12.78 14.63 6.57
CA ALA A 279 12.29 14.02 7.79
C ALA A 279 13.16 12.82 8.17
N ILE A 280 13.66 12.80 9.40
CA ILE A 280 14.43 11.70 9.98
C ILE A 280 13.53 11.00 11.01
N ILE A 281 13.18 9.73 10.72
CA ILE A 281 12.30 8.91 11.54
C ILE A 281 13.07 7.80 12.25
N LYS A 282 12.62 7.49 13.46
CA LYS A 282 13.02 6.28 14.19
C LYS A 282 11.84 5.77 15.01
N HIS A 283 11.48 4.50 14.83
CA HIS A 283 10.34 3.87 15.53
C HIS A 283 9.03 4.65 15.32
N ALA A 284 8.70 4.90 14.06
CA ALA A 284 7.52 5.62 13.57
C ALA A 284 7.32 7.04 14.12
N ASN A 285 8.34 7.65 14.71
CA ASN A 285 8.31 9.03 15.19
C ASN A 285 9.46 9.84 14.61
N PRO A 286 9.24 11.13 14.28
CA PRO A 286 10.32 12.01 13.84
C PRO A 286 11.25 12.34 15.00
N CYS A 287 12.55 12.23 14.76
CA CYS A 287 13.57 12.79 15.65
C CYS A 287 14.12 14.13 15.12
N GLY A 288 14.00 14.40 13.82
CA GLY A 288 14.35 15.69 13.24
C GLY A 288 13.62 15.93 11.93
N VAL A 289 13.10 17.14 11.75
CA VAL A 289 12.45 17.59 10.52
C VAL A 289 12.92 19.01 10.21
N ALA A 290 13.25 19.29 8.97
CA ALA A 290 13.55 20.65 8.54
C ALA A 290 13.09 20.91 7.12
N VAL A 291 12.69 22.16 6.89
CA VAL A 291 12.42 22.75 5.59
C VAL A 291 13.47 23.82 5.34
N ALA A 292 14.07 23.86 4.14
CA ALA A 292 15.15 24.79 3.82
C ALA A 292 15.21 25.11 2.32
N ALA A 293 16.18 25.93 1.90
CA ALA A 293 16.35 26.28 0.49
C ALA A 293 16.92 25.12 -0.36
N SER A 294 17.56 24.13 0.28
CA SER A 294 18.11 22.94 -0.38
C SER A 294 18.01 21.70 0.51
N LEU A 295 18.08 20.51 -0.08
CA LEU A 295 18.08 19.26 0.70
C LEU A 295 19.32 19.12 1.59
N SER A 296 20.48 19.62 1.16
CA SER A 296 21.69 19.59 2.01
C SER A 296 21.53 20.45 3.25
N GLU A 297 20.94 21.64 3.12
CA GLU A 297 20.67 22.52 4.26
C GLU A 297 19.57 21.94 5.16
N ALA A 298 18.51 21.39 4.57
CA ALA A 298 17.46 20.69 5.32
C ALA A 298 18.04 19.50 6.10
N TRP A 299 19.03 18.78 5.54
CA TRP A 299 19.70 17.67 6.22
C TRP A 299 20.43 18.16 7.46
N ASP A 300 21.31 19.15 7.31
CA ASP A 300 22.11 19.67 8.42
C ASP A 300 21.21 20.18 9.55
N ASN A 301 20.11 20.84 9.19
CA ASN A 301 19.13 21.36 10.13
C ASN A 301 18.32 20.26 10.83
N ALA A 302 17.83 19.26 10.09
CA ALA A 302 17.08 18.13 10.65
C ALA A 302 17.98 17.26 11.55
N LEU A 303 19.23 17.02 11.13
CA LEU A 303 20.19 16.25 11.92
C LEU A 303 20.55 16.96 13.22
N ALA A 304 20.70 18.29 13.21
CA ALA A 304 20.98 19.08 14.40
C ALA A 304 19.83 19.08 15.43
N ALA A 305 18.62 18.65 15.05
CA ALA A 305 17.49 18.54 15.98
C ALA A 305 17.67 17.40 17.00
N ASP A 306 18.23 16.26 16.58
CA ASP A 306 18.56 15.13 17.47
C ASP A 306 19.52 14.13 16.76
N PRO A 307 20.83 14.43 16.69
CA PRO A 307 21.80 13.59 15.97
C PRO A 307 22.00 12.22 16.64
N VAL A 308 21.71 12.12 17.95
CA VAL A 308 21.83 10.87 18.70
C VAL A 308 20.74 9.90 18.26
N SER A 309 19.49 10.36 18.18
CA SER A 309 18.38 9.53 17.71
C SER A 309 18.47 9.27 16.20
N ALA A 310 18.95 10.23 15.40
CA ALA A 310 19.10 10.09 13.95
C ALA A 310 20.01 8.93 13.52
N PHE A 311 20.95 8.51 14.38
CA PHE A 311 21.82 7.37 14.09
C PHE A 311 21.01 6.07 13.91
N GLY A 312 21.11 5.46 12.73
CA GLY A 312 20.34 4.29 12.32
C GLY A 312 18.88 4.59 11.99
N GLY A 313 18.54 5.87 11.76
CA GLY A 313 17.21 6.30 11.37
C GLY A 313 16.91 6.02 9.90
N ILE A 314 15.69 6.39 9.51
CA ILE A 314 15.19 6.43 8.15
C ILE A 314 15.04 7.87 7.72
N VAL A 315 15.52 8.18 6.52
CA VAL A 315 15.55 9.54 5.98
C VAL A 315 14.63 9.61 4.77
N ALA A 316 13.67 10.53 4.79
CA ALA A 316 12.84 10.84 3.63
C ALA A 316 13.10 12.25 3.13
N CYS A 317 13.21 12.40 1.80
CA CYS A 317 13.38 13.65 1.09
C CYS A 317 12.18 13.88 0.17
N ASN A 318 11.62 15.08 0.12
CA ASN A 318 10.52 15.40 -0.79
C ASN A 318 10.96 15.88 -2.19
N ARG A 319 12.26 15.86 -2.46
CA ARG A 319 12.88 16.25 -3.73
C ARG A 319 13.91 15.23 -4.15
N GLY A 320 14.25 15.24 -5.45
CA GLY A 320 15.28 14.38 -5.99
C GLY A 320 16.64 14.65 -5.33
N LEU A 321 17.41 13.59 -5.08
CA LEU A 321 18.74 13.70 -4.50
C LEU A 321 19.75 14.07 -5.57
N ASP A 322 20.52 15.13 -5.30
CA ASP A 322 21.76 15.43 -5.99
C ASP A 322 22.97 14.90 -5.21
N ARG A 323 24.16 15.07 -5.78
CA ARG A 323 25.42 14.67 -5.14
C ARG A 323 25.58 15.24 -3.74
N GLN A 324 25.31 16.53 -3.54
CA GLN A 324 25.53 17.21 -2.27
C GLN A 324 24.59 16.66 -1.18
N ALA A 325 23.32 16.49 -1.52
CA ALA A 325 22.32 15.89 -0.63
C ALA A 325 22.67 14.42 -0.30
N ALA A 326 23.19 13.66 -1.27
CA ALA A 326 23.64 12.29 -1.05
C ALA A 326 24.86 12.21 -0.12
N GLU A 327 25.84 13.10 -0.27
CA GLU A 327 27.00 13.20 0.63
C GLU A 327 26.55 13.55 2.06
N ALA A 328 25.62 14.51 2.18
CA ALA A 328 25.05 14.93 3.46
C ALA A 328 24.32 13.77 4.17
N VAL A 329 23.33 13.16 3.52
CA VAL A 329 22.49 12.07 4.10
C VAL A 329 23.30 10.82 4.43
N SER A 330 24.43 10.60 3.76
CA SER A 330 25.32 9.45 3.99
C SER A 330 26.46 9.71 4.99
N SER A 331 26.47 10.91 5.62
CA SER A 331 27.47 11.32 6.62
C SER A 331 27.40 10.51 7.92
N ILE A 332 26.22 10.03 8.30
CA ILE A 332 26.00 9.13 9.44
C ILE A 332 25.53 7.75 9.01
N PHE A 333 25.44 6.82 9.96
CA PHE A 333 24.79 5.55 9.70
C PHE A 333 23.28 5.74 9.51
N THR A 334 22.80 5.45 8.30
CA THR A 334 21.39 5.54 7.90
C THR A 334 20.93 4.17 7.39
N GLU A 335 19.77 3.69 7.85
CA GLU A 335 19.25 2.37 7.46
C GLU A 335 18.60 2.42 6.07
N VAL A 336 17.76 3.44 5.84
CA VAL A 336 16.98 3.64 4.60
C VAL A 336 16.96 5.12 4.23
N VAL A 337 17.09 5.41 2.94
CA VAL A 337 16.81 6.71 2.33
C VAL A 337 15.71 6.53 1.29
N ILE A 338 14.67 7.37 1.35
CA ILE A 338 13.59 7.41 0.36
C ILE A 338 13.45 8.81 -0.23
N ALA A 339 13.31 8.88 -1.55
CA ALA A 339 13.16 10.12 -2.31
C ALA A 339 12.32 9.87 -3.58
N PRO A 340 11.76 10.90 -4.23
CA PRO A 340 11.11 10.75 -5.52
C PRO A 340 12.11 10.31 -6.61
N ASP A 341 13.31 10.86 -6.62
CA ASP A 341 14.33 10.51 -7.62
C ASP A 341 15.76 10.72 -7.07
N ALA A 342 16.79 10.29 -7.82
CA ALA A 342 18.19 10.57 -7.54
C ALA A 342 19.02 10.60 -8.84
N ASP A 343 19.87 11.62 -8.98
CA ASP A 343 20.77 11.71 -10.14
C ASP A 343 21.92 10.68 -10.09
N GLU A 344 22.65 10.53 -11.20
CA GLU A 344 23.73 9.54 -11.31
C GLU A 344 24.86 9.79 -10.31
N GLU A 345 25.16 11.06 -10.00
CA GLU A 345 26.21 11.42 -9.04
C GLU A 345 25.80 11.10 -7.60
N ALA A 346 24.54 11.35 -7.25
CA ALA A 346 23.92 11.00 -5.98
C ALA A 346 23.96 9.48 -5.77
N LEU A 347 23.54 8.72 -6.78
CA LEU A 347 23.57 7.26 -6.73
C LEU A 347 25.00 6.73 -6.55
N ALA A 348 26.00 7.31 -7.23
CA ALA A 348 27.40 6.93 -7.05
C ALA A 348 27.88 7.13 -5.60
N VAL A 349 27.49 8.22 -4.95
CA VAL A 349 27.81 8.47 -3.53
C VAL A 349 27.13 7.45 -2.62
N LEU A 350 25.83 7.21 -2.80
CA LEU A 350 25.05 6.30 -1.95
C LEU A 350 25.51 4.84 -2.10
N GLN A 351 25.95 4.43 -3.28
CA GLN A 351 26.45 3.07 -3.57
C GLN A 351 27.72 2.70 -2.78
N ALA A 352 28.50 3.70 -2.35
CA ALA A 352 29.63 3.46 -1.46
C ALA A 352 29.20 2.86 -0.11
N LYS A 353 27.95 3.10 0.32
CA LYS A 353 27.37 2.55 1.55
C LYS A 353 26.56 1.28 1.25
N ARG A 354 27.25 0.16 0.99
CA ARG A 354 26.64 -1.12 0.52
C ARG A 354 25.40 -1.62 1.27
N ASN A 355 25.26 -1.31 2.57
CA ASN A 355 24.14 -1.75 3.39
C ASN A 355 22.94 -0.78 3.39
N LEU A 356 23.15 0.48 2.99
CA LEU A 356 22.12 1.50 2.93
C LEU A 356 21.09 1.11 1.87
N ARG A 357 19.80 1.08 2.24
CA ARG A 357 18.71 0.91 1.28
C ARG A 357 18.36 2.27 0.70
N VAL A 358 18.31 2.36 -0.63
CA VAL A 358 17.87 3.55 -1.33
C VAL A 358 16.60 3.18 -2.09
N LEU A 359 15.51 3.88 -1.81
CA LEU A 359 14.20 3.66 -2.39
C LEU A 359 13.80 4.91 -3.20
N LEU A 360 13.42 4.70 -4.46
CA LEU A 360 12.93 5.78 -5.32
C LEU A 360 11.44 5.57 -5.63
N THR A 361 10.60 6.53 -5.28
CA THR A 361 9.14 6.46 -5.50
C THR A 361 8.73 6.96 -6.90
N GLY A 362 9.62 7.61 -7.64
CA GLY A 362 9.35 8.26 -8.93
C GLY A 362 8.65 9.62 -8.77
N GLN A 363 7.64 9.68 -7.92
CA GLN A 363 6.90 10.88 -7.58
C GLN A 363 6.64 10.96 -6.06
N MET A 364 6.29 12.14 -5.56
CA MET A 364 5.82 12.28 -4.18
C MET A 364 4.34 11.88 -4.08
N PRO A 365 3.92 11.18 -3.01
CA PRO A 365 2.50 10.99 -2.75
C PRO A 365 1.81 12.32 -2.47
N ASP A 366 0.53 12.40 -2.82
CA ASP A 366 -0.31 13.55 -2.50
C ASP A 366 -0.86 13.41 -1.05
N PRO A 367 -0.48 14.29 -0.11
CA PRO A 367 -0.98 14.23 1.27
C PRO A 367 -2.49 14.49 1.38
N ALA A 368 -3.13 15.11 0.37
CA ALA A 368 -4.57 15.36 0.32
C ALA A 368 -5.37 14.15 -0.20
N HIS A 369 -4.73 13.15 -0.79
CA HIS A 369 -5.42 12.02 -1.40
C HIS A 369 -6.27 11.25 -0.37
N PRO A 370 -7.58 11.03 -0.64
CA PRO A 370 -8.43 10.26 0.26
C PRO A 370 -7.95 8.80 0.35
N GLY A 371 -8.24 8.15 1.47
CA GLY A 371 -7.92 6.75 1.65
C GLY A 371 -8.56 6.19 2.91
N LEU A 372 -8.47 4.87 3.10
CA LEU A 372 -8.92 4.21 4.33
C LEU A 372 -7.72 3.82 5.19
N GLN A 373 -7.87 3.97 6.50
CA GLN A 373 -6.96 3.44 7.50
C GLN A 373 -7.66 2.33 8.27
N ILE A 374 -7.01 1.17 8.33
CA ILE A 374 -7.54 -0.04 8.96
C ILE A 374 -6.65 -0.42 10.13
N LYS A 375 -7.24 -0.61 11.30
CA LYS A 375 -6.55 -1.07 12.51
C LYS A 375 -7.17 -2.37 12.98
N SER A 376 -6.34 -3.39 13.21
CA SER A 376 -6.82 -4.64 13.83
C SER A 376 -7.15 -4.42 15.31
N VAL A 377 -8.21 -5.06 15.76
CA VAL A 377 -8.59 -5.16 17.18
C VAL A 377 -8.91 -6.63 17.50
N LEU A 378 -9.04 -6.98 18.77
CA LEU A 378 -9.41 -8.34 19.14
C LEU A 378 -10.76 -8.69 18.52
N GLY A 379 -10.75 -9.67 17.61
CA GLY A 379 -11.94 -10.17 16.94
C GLY A 379 -12.39 -9.37 15.70
N GLY A 380 -11.69 -8.32 15.26
CA GLY A 380 -12.13 -7.54 14.09
C GLY A 380 -11.22 -6.38 13.69
N TYR A 381 -11.82 -5.36 13.08
CA TYR A 381 -11.13 -4.20 12.52
C TYR A 381 -11.88 -2.89 12.85
N LEU A 382 -11.12 -1.81 13.06
CA LEU A 382 -11.60 -0.43 12.98
C LEU A 382 -11.22 0.12 11.60
N VAL A 383 -12.14 0.82 10.94
CA VAL A 383 -11.93 1.46 9.64
C VAL A 383 -12.32 2.92 9.74
N GLN A 384 -11.46 3.80 9.26
CA GLN A 384 -11.71 5.25 9.19
C GLN A 384 -11.10 5.83 7.91
N SER A 385 -11.49 7.04 7.53
CA SER A 385 -10.77 7.79 6.50
C SER A 385 -9.34 8.13 6.96
N ARG A 386 -8.41 8.26 6.01
CA ARG A 386 -7.08 8.82 6.22
C ARG A 386 -7.22 10.24 6.77
N ASP A 387 -6.34 10.60 7.70
CA ASP A 387 -6.17 12.00 8.10
C ASP A 387 -5.44 12.77 6.99
N ASN A 388 -6.21 13.33 6.06
CA ASN A 388 -5.76 14.19 4.98
C ASN A 388 -6.14 15.66 5.23
N GLY A 389 -6.50 16.02 6.47
CA GLY A 389 -6.83 17.40 6.83
C GLY A 389 -5.63 18.33 6.63
N GLN A 390 -5.91 19.52 6.09
CA GLN A 390 -4.96 20.58 5.82
C GLN A 390 -5.57 21.92 6.25
N ILE A 391 -4.69 22.84 6.68
CA ILE A 391 -5.05 24.21 7.02
C ILE A 391 -4.08 25.17 6.36
N THR A 392 -4.56 26.37 6.10
CA THR A 392 -3.84 27.51 5.53
C THR A 392 -3.77 28.65 6.55
N LYS A 393 -3.08 29.74 6.19
CA LYS A 393 -3.02 30.95 7.04
C LYS A 393 -4.42 31.51 7.29
N GLU A 394 -5.31 31.40 6.30
CA GLU A 394 -6.68 31.91 6.33
C GLU A 394 -7.58 31.13 7.31
N ASP A 395 -7.22 29.88 7.62
CA ASP A 395 -7.96 29.03 8.56
C ASP A 395 -7.57 29.29 10.03
N LEU A 396 -6.50 30.06 10.28
CA LEU A 396 -6.02 30.34 11.63
C LEU A 396 -6.88 31.40 12.32
N ASN A 397 -7.53 31.02 13.41
CA ASN A 397 -8.21 31.96 14.30
C ASN A 397 -7.25 32.43 15.41
N ILE A 398 -6.76 33.66 15.33
CA ILE A 398 -5.88 34.23 16.36
C ILE A 398 -6.71 34.68 17.57
N VAL A 399 -6.54 34.00 18.70
CA VAL A 399 -7.40 34.16 19.90
C VAL A 399 -6.79 35.02 21.01
N THR A 400 -5.50 35.35 20.92
CA THR A 400 -4.78 36.21 21.87
C THR A 400 -4.66 37.66 21.39
N LYS A 401 -4.30 38.56 22.31
CA LYS A 401 -4.01 39.97 22.01
C LYS A 401 -2.79 40.15 21.12
N VAL A 402 -1.73 39.36 21.36
CA VAL A 402 -0.52 39.39 20.54
C VAL A 402 -0.79 38.68 19.22
N GLN A 403 -0.48 39.37 18.12
CA GLN A 403 -0.58 38.82 16.77
C GLN A 403 0.76 38.18 16.38
N PRO A 404 0.74 37.00 15.73
CA PRO A 404 1.96 36.38 15.25
C PRO A 404 2.54 37.16 14.06
N THR A 405 3.85 37.12 13.90
CA THR A 405 4.52 37.59 12.68
C THR A 405 4.31 36.61 11.53
N ASP A 406 4.56 37.02 10.28
CA ASP A 406 4.47 36.10 9.14
C ASP A 406 5.40 34.89 9.29
N ALA A 407 6.62 35.10 9.79
CA ALA A 407 7.55 34.00 10.07
C ALA A 407 7.02 33.03 11.14
N GLN A 408 6.37 33.54 12.19
CA GLN A 408 5.72 32.70 13.20
C GLN A 408 4.53 31.93 12.61
N ILE A 409 3.78 32.50 11.68
CA ILE A 409 2.69 31.79 10.99
C ILE A 409 3.24 30.64 10.14
N GLU A 410 4.30 30.85 9.38
CA GLU A 410 4.93 29.78 8.60
C GLU A 410 5.49 28.66 9.49
N ASP A 411 6.12 29.02 10.61
CA ASP A 411 6.58 28.06 11.59
C ASP A 411 5.40 27.33 12.26
N MET A 412 4.26 28.00 12.53
CA MET A 412 3.06 27.37 13.09
C MET A 412 2.51 26.31 12.13
N LEU A 413 2.38 26.64 10.85
CA LEU A 413 1.90 25.70 9.83
C LEU A 413 2.88 24.52 9.66
N THR A 414 4.19 24.78 9.74
CA THR A 414 5.22 23.73 9.74
C THR A 414 5.11 22.83 10.96
N ALA A 415 4.99 23.41 12.16
CA ALA A 415 4.82 22.67 13.41
C ALA A 415 3.54 21.84 13.41
N TRP A 416 2.45 22.39 12.86
CA TRP A 416 1.16 21.72 12.74
C TRP A 416 1.24 20.49 11.85
N LYS A 417 1.85 20.63 10.66
CA LYS A 417 2.12 19.52 9.74
C LYS A 417 2.95 18.43 10.42
N ILE A 418 4.01 18.80 11.16
CA ILE A 418 4.81 17.80 11.88
C ILE A 418 4.00 17.11 12.98
N ALA A 419 3.24 17.87 13.79
CA ALA A 419 2.47 17.34 14.91
C ALA A 419 1.44 16.28 14.48
N LYS A 420 0.83 16.43 13.29
CA LYS A 420 -0.08 15.44 12.69
C LYS A 420 0.53 14.04 12.55
N HIS A 421 1.85 13.96 12.33
CA HIS A 421 2.57 12.70 12.13
C HIS A 421 3.31 12.19 13.37
N VAL A 422 3.22 12.90 14.50
CA VAL A 422 3.80 12.49 15.78
C VAL A 422 2.76 11.74 16.60
N LYS A 423 3.16 10.65 17.27
CA LYS A 423 2.23 9.89 18.13
C LYS A 423 1.71 10.73 19.30
N SER A 424 0.43 10.61 19.59
CA SER A 424 -0.29 11.43 20.58
C SER A 424 0.00 11.00 22.03
N ASN A 425 -0.05 11.91 23.02
CA ASN A 425 -0.17 13.37 22.85
C ASN A 425 1.14 13.96 22.29
N ALA A 426 1.05 14.77 21.25
CA ALA A 426 2.21 15.34 20.59
C ALA A 426 2.39 16.84 20.88
N ILE A 427 3.63 17.23 21.18
CA ILE A 427 4.07 18.63 21.30
C ILE A 427 5.31 18.82 20.43
N VAL A 428 5.25 19.77 19.50
CA VAL A 428 6.32 20.00 18.51
C VAL A 428 6.70 21.47 18.54
N TYR A 429 7.97 21.76 18.86
CA TYR A 429 8.53 23.10 18.75
C TYR A 429 9.20 23.25 17.40
N VAL A 430 8.97 24.37 16.71
CA VAL A 430 9.59 24.71 15.43
C VAL A 430 10.13 26.12 15.48
N LYS A 431 11.29 26.33 14.87
CA LYS A 431 11.86 27.64 14.65
C LYS A 431 12.59 27.67 13.31
N ASP A 432 12.31 28.67 12.49
CA ASP A 432 12.93 28.89 11.19
C ASP A 432 12.79 27.65 10.26
N GLY A 433 11.63 26.99 10.29
CA GLY A 433 11.36 25.77 9.52
C GLY A 433 12.00 24.49 10.08
N ILE A 434 12.63 24.54 11.25
CA ILE A 434 13.38 23.43 11.86
C ILE A 434 12.70 22.95 13.13
N SER A 435 12.51 21.64 13.29
CA SER A 435 12.07 21.05 14.55
C SER A 435 13.09 21.32 15.67
N ALA A 436 12.70 22.12 16.66
CA ALA A 436 13.55 22.48 17.80
C ALA A 436 13.45 21.49 18.97
N GLY A 437 12.35 20.74 19.05
CA GLY A 437 12.11 19.71 20.06
C GLY A 437 10.80 18.98 19.80
N ILE A 438 10.78 17.67 19.98
CA ILE A 438 9.61 16.82 19.69
C ILE A 438 9.30 15.95 20.90
N GLY A 439 8.08 16.07 21.41
CA GLY A 439 7.54 15.32 22.54
C GLY A 439 6.45 14.38 22.04
N ALA A 440 6.80 13.10 21.87
CA ALA A 440 5.95 12.10 21.24
C ALA A 440 5.38 11.09 22.24
N GLY A 441 4.13 10.68 22.03
CA GLY A 441 3.54 9.45 22.55
C GLY A 441 3.24 9.43 24.04
N GLN A 442 3.04 10.59 24.69
CA GLN A 442 2.80 10.63 26.14
C GLN A 442 1.31 10.61 26.48
N MET A 443 0.95 9.91 27.56
CA MET A 443 -0.40 9.90 28.12
C MET A 443 -0.81 11.28 28.66
N SER A 444 0.16 12.10 29.06
CA SER A 444 -0.03 13.46 29.55
C SER A 444 0.62 14.46 28.60
N ARG A 445 -0.14 15.49 28.19
CA ARG A 445 0.34 16.54 27.29
C ARG A 445 1.46 17.38 27.90
N VAL A 446 1.39 17.63 29.20
CA VAL A 446 2.44 18.35 29.95
C VAL A 446 3.77 17.59 29.88
N ASP A 447 3.72 16.24 29.93
CA ASP A 447 4.93 15.43 29.85
C ASP A 447 5.55 15.47 28.44
N SER A 448 4.72 15.54 27.38
CA SER A 448 5.21 15.83 26.03
C SER A 448 5.90 17.20 25.95
N CYS A 449 5.33 18.24 26.56
CA CYS A 449 5.98 19.56 26.64
C CYS A 449 7.35 19.47 27.31
N ARG A 450 7.42 18.81 28.48
CA ARG A 450 8.66 18.66 29.27
C ARG A 450 9.71 17.85 28.51
N LEU A 451 9.33 16.75 27.88
CA LEU A 451 10.25 15.87 27.15
C LEU A 451 10.88 16.60 25.96
N ALA A 452 10.05 17.30 25.17
CA ALA A 452 10.51 18.10 24.05
C ALA A 452 11.47 19.23 24.49
N ALA A 453 11.11 19.95 25.56
CA ALA A 453 11.93 21.02 26.12
C ALA A 453 13.27 20.49 26.68
N GLN A 454 13.25 19.33 27.35
CA GLN A 454 14.46 18.70 27.88
C GLN A 454 15.38 18.25 26.74
N LYS A 455 14.84 17.59 25.70
CA LYS A 455 15.61 17.22 24.51
C LYS A 455 16.28 18.44 23.88
N ALA A 456 15.56 19.55 23.73
CA ALA A 456 16.13 20.78 23.17
C ALA A 456 17.29 21.34 24.01
N LYS A 457 17.21 21.24 25.35
CA LYS A 457 18.29 21.63 26.28
C LYS A 457 19.50 20.71 26.16
N ASP A 458 19.27 19.41 26.03
CA ASP A 458 20.34 18.43 25.82
C ASP A 458 21.05 18.72 24.50
N MET A 459 20.31 19.08 23.44
CA MET A 459 20.88 19.45 22.15
C MET A 459 21.66 20.76 22.18
N ALA A 460 21.19 21.76 22.90
CA ALA A 460 21.99 22.97 23.13
C ALA A 460 23.32 22.65 23.81
N THR A 461 23.30 21.74 24.80
CA THR A 461 24.52 21.29 25.47
C THR A 461 25.43 20.53 24.50
N HIS A 462 24.87 19.61 23.71
CA HIS A 462 25.58 18.82 22.71
C HIS A 462 26.27 19.68 21.65
N HIS A 463 25.58 20.70 21.13
CA HIS A 463 26.10 21.58 20.08
C HIS A 463 26.83 22.83 20.62
N GLY A 464 26.84 23.04 21.94
CA GLY A 464 27.42 24.23 22.57
C GLY A 464 26.65 25.52 22.27
N TRP A 465 25.34 25.43 22.01
CA TRP A 465 24.50 26.61 21.81
C TRP A 465 24.26 27.35 23.12
N ALA A 466 24.31 28.69 23.06
CA ALA A 466 24.06 29.53 24.23
C ALA A 466 22.64 29.36 24.80
N THR A 467 21.67 29.03 23.94
CA THR A 467 20.28 28.76 24.33
C THR A 467 19.72 27.59 23.52
N PRO A 468 18.75 26.82 24.07
CA PRO A 468 17.96 25.84 23.31
C PRO A 468 17.27 26.47 22.10
N ARG A 469 17.15 25.73 21.01
CA ARG A 469 16.42 26.17 19.80
C ARG A 469 14.93 26.42 20.05
N THR A 470 14.38 25.93 21.15
CA THR A 470 13.02 26.27 21.61
C THR A 470 12.90 27.74 22.01
N SER A 471 13.99 28.46 22.26
CA SER A 471 13.99 29.88 22.55
C SER A 471 13.58 30.71 21.33
N GLY A 472 12.43 31.39 21.42
CA GLY A 472 11.82 32.13 20.32
C GLY A 472 11.14 31.24 19.28
N SER A 473 10.85 29.98 19.63
CA SER A 473 10.15 29.04 18.75
C SER A 473 8.63 29.22 18.80
N VAL A 474 7.93 28.61 17.85
CA VAL A 474 6.51 28.31 17.99
C VAL A 474 6.33 26.88 18.50
N VAL A 475 5.14 26.58 19.04
CA VAL A 475 4.80 25.22 19.46
C VAL A 475 3.44 24.78 18.90
N ALA A 476 3.39 23.59 18.33
CA ALA A 476 2.15 22.93 17.94
C ALA A 476 1.75 21.87 18.97
N SER A 477 0.45 21.78 19.21
CA SER A 477 -0.17 20.77 20.04
C SER A 477 -1.25 20.04 19.25
N ASP A 478 -1.08 18.73 19.02
CA ASP A 478 -1.99 17.92 18.18
C ASP A 478 -3.46 17.91 18.64
N ALA A 479 -3.68 18.17 19.94
CA ALA A 479 -4.98 18.48 20.51
C ALA A 479 -4.92 19.69 21.45
N PHE A 480 -6.08 20.14 21.92
CA PHE A 480 -6.16 21.30 22.81
C PHE A 480 -5.40 21.08 24.13
N PHE A 481 -4.93 22.17 24.75
CA PHE A 481 -4.43 22.16 26.12
C PHE A 481 -5.61 22.06 27.10
N PRO A 482 -5.71 20.99 27.92
CA PRO A 482 -6.83 20.83 28.85
C PRO A 482 -6.76 21.83 30.03
N PHE A 483 -5.55 22.29 30.37
CA PHE A 483 -5.26 23.26 31.42
C PHE A 483 -4.07 24.14 30.97
N ALA A 484 -3.92 25.30 31.61
CA ALA A 484 -2.85 26.26 31.31
C ALA A 484 -1.45 25.73 31.63
N ASP A 485 -1.29 24.71 32.45
CA ASP A 485 0.02 24.17 32.87
C ASP A 485 0.85 23.63 31.69
N GLY A 486 0.23 22.94 30.73
CA GLY A 486 0.88 22.45 29.52
C GLY A 486 1.36 23.58 28.62
N LEU A 487 0.52 24.61 28.46
CA LEU A 487 0.87 25.84 27.75
C LEU A 487 2.06 26.52 28.43
N MET A 488 1.98 26.76 29.74
CA MET A 488 3.02 27.47 30.48
C MET A 488 4.34 26.70 30.47
N THR A 489 4.30 25.37 30.51
CA THR A 489 5.52 24.55 30.33
C THR A 489 6.19 24.82 28.98
N ALA A 490 5.40 25.04 27.92
CA ALA A 490 5.96 25.38 26.61
C ALA A 490 6.49 26.81 26.53
N VAL A 491 5.82 27.75 27.19
CA VAL A 491 6.30 29.14 27.33
C VAL A 491 7.62 29.18 28.12
N GLU A 492 7.74 28.45 29.22
CA GLU A 492 8.97 28.34 30.02
C GLU A 492 10.13 27.72 29.22
N ALA A 493 9.84 26.90 28.21
CA ALA A 493 10.82 26.38 27.26
C ALA A 493 11.26 27.41 26.21
N GLY A 494 10.61 28.57 26.16
CA GLY A 494 10.95 29.70 25.29
C GLY A 494 10.02 29.87 24.08
N ALA A 495 8.88 29.16 24.02
CA ALA A 495 7.92 29.36 22.94
C ALA A 495 7.28 30.76 23.01
N VAL A 496 7.18 31.43 21.87
CA VAL A 496 6.60 32.78 21.73
C VAL A 496 5.28 32.77 20.98
N ALA A 497 4.89 31.63 20.41
CA ALA A 497 3.63 31.46 19.73
C ALA A 497 3.16 30.00 19.78
N VAL A 498 1.84 29.77 19.75
CA VAL A 498 1.22 28.44 19.90
C VAL A 498 0.17 28.21 18.81
N ILE A 499 0.12 27.00 18.25
CA ILE A 499 -0.97 26.53 17.40
C ILE A 499 -1.61 25.27 17.98
N GLN A 500 -2.93 25.26 18.11
CA GLN A 500 -3.71 24.15 18.67
C GLN A 500 -5.13 24.12 18.07
N PRO A 501 -5.93 23.06 18.24
CA PRO A 501 -7.31 23.04 17.75
C PRO A 501 -8.24 24.04 18.43
N GLY A 502 -8.09 24.23 19.75
CA GLY A 502 -9.15 24.79 20.59
C GLY A 502 -10.29 23.80 20.84
N GLY A 503 -11.38 24.27 21.46
CA GLY A 503 -12.57 23.48 21.78
C GLY A 503 -12.63 22.94 23.21
N SER A 504 -11.76 23.41 24.11
CA SER A 504 -11.85 23.07 25.54
C SER A 504 -12.90 23.94 26.23
N VAL A 505 -13.60 23.37 27.21
CA VAL A 505 -14.44 24.17 28.14
C VAL A 505 -13.63 25.17 28.97
N ARG A 506 -12.29 25.05 28.95
CA ARG A 506 -11.33 25.91 29.64
C ARG A 506 -10.45 26.73 28.68
N ASP A 507 -10.85 26.88 27.42
CA ASP A 507 -10.07 27.69 26.47
C ASP A 507 -9.83 29.11 27.00
N ASP A 508 -10.82 29.73 27.65
CA ASP A 508 -10.66 31.07 28.24
C ASP A 508 -9.53 31.15 29.28
N GLU A 509 -9.34 30.11 30.10
CA GLU A 509 -8.25 30.03 31.09
C GLU A 509 -6.88 29.94 30.40
N VAL A 510 -6.80 29.16 29.32
CA VAL A 510 -5.57 28.94 28.54
C VAL A 510 -5.22 30.18 27.71
N ILE A 511 -6.20 30.85 27.10
CA ILE A 511 -6.04 32.10 26.37
C ILE A 511 -5.58 33.22 27.32
N ALA A 512 -6.19 33.33 28.50
CA ALA A 512 -5.78 34.31 29.51
C ALA A 512 -4.32 34.13 29.93
N ALA A 513 -3.87 32.89 30.13
CA ALA A 513 -2.48 32.59 30.45
C ALA A 513 -1.52 32.94 29.30
N ALA A 514 -1.90 32.69 28.05
CA ALA A 514 -1.12 33.08 26.87
C ALA A 514 -1.00 34.61 26.74
N ASP A 515 -2.10 35.33 26.97
CA ASP A 515 -2.16 36.78 27.00
C ASP A 515 -1.26 37.37 28.11
N GLU A 516 -1.29 36.79 29.31
CA GLU A 516 -0.45 37.20 30.43
C GLU A 516 1.04 36.94 30.16
N ALA A 517 1.36 35.82 29.47
CA ALA A 517 2.69 35.50 28.99
C ALA A 517 3.14 36.34 27.78
N GLY A 518 2.24 37.10 27.14
CA GLY A 518 2.55 37.93 25.98
C GLY A 518 2.88 37.15 24.72
N ILE A 519 2.29 35.97 24.53
CA ILE A 519 2.52 35.12 23.35
C ILE A 519 1.30 35.08 22.42
N ALA A 520 1.54 34.77 21.15
CA ALA A 520 0.46 34.56 20.18
C ALA A 520 -0.13 33.14 20.28
N MET A 521 -1.43 32.99 20.08
CA MET A 521 -2.11 31.69 20.01
C MET A 521 -3.09 31.65 18.84
N ALA A 522 -2.98 30.61 18.03
CA ALA A 522 -3.87 30.32 16.92
C ALA A 522 -4.68 29.04 17.18
N PHE A 523 -5.99 29.12 16.93
CA PHE A 523 -6.90 27.98 16.90
C PHE A 523 -7.15 27.53 15.46
N THR A 524 -7.14 26.21 15.23
CA THR A 524 -7.37 25.61 13.91
C THR A 524 -8.75 24.98 13.77
N GLY A 525 -9.43 24.66 14.88
CA GLY A 525 -10.66 23.85 14.88
C GLY A 525 -10.47 22.39 14.45
N MET A 526 -9.23 21.97 14.17
CA MET A 526 -8.89 20.65 13.64
C MET A 526 -7.97 19.92 14.61
N ARG A 527 -8.23 18.64 14.90
CA ARG A 527 -7.42 17.83 15.82
C ARG A 527 -6.81 16.65 15.07
N HIS A 528 -5.51 16.39 15.27
CA HIS A 528 -4.77 15.32 14.61
C HIS A 528 -4.24 14.27 15.59
N PHE A 529 -5.13 13.48 16.20
CA PHE A 529 -4.69 12.37 17.05
C PHE A 529 -4.15 11.19 16.24
N ASN A 530 -3.00 10.67 16.64
CA ASN A 530 -2.30 9.57 15.97
C ASN A 530 -1.77 8.56 17.00
N HIS A 531 -2.25 7.32 16.93
CA HIS A 531 -1.94 6.25 17.90
C HIS A 531 -1.18 5.08 17.28
#